data_AF-A0A914GM93-F1
#
_entry.id   AF-A0A914GM93-F1
#
_cell.length_a   1.000
_cell.length_b   1.000
_cell.length_c   1.000
_cell.angle_alpha   90.00
_cell.angle_beta   90.00
_cell.angle_gamma   90.00
#
_symmetry.space_group_name_H-M   'P 1'
#
loop_
_entity.id
_entity.type
_entity.pdbx_description
1 polymer ?
#
loop_
_entity_poly.entity_id
_entity_poly.type
_entity_poly.pdbx_seq_one_letter_code
_entity_poly.pdbx_strand_id
1 'polypeptide(L)'
;MFSRQLLTIFLAAIAVTLIAASCVDRKDNLVDVGDESEGAYNAHFQNAVGATYDDSDTPSCYKSEPNLKLPGVIKLVSGTLVVKSAMNLVGNTQVLLTLKKDSFLIGTICDHGKSKNPLIPDDDCKFAFCANATTLCTALGTPGTHSLGEIEGDLGINGTIELPSVSSAIKGILKGKWQLELDIQTSGTVVSSIKIPTNEKYIDVDE
;
A
#
# COMPACT_ATOMS: atom_id res chain seq x y z
N MET A 1 18.63 -20.15 69.42
CA MET A 1 18.07 -21.42 68.94
C MET A 1 16.57 -21.19 68.74
N PHE A 2 16.07 -21.27 67.50
CA PHE A 2 14.68 -21.04 67.02
C PHE A 2 14.09 -19.64 67.25
N SER A 3 13.34 -19.01 66.34
CA SER A 3 13.04 -19.24 64.93
C SER A 3 12.53 -17.91 64.34
N ARG A 4 12.65 -17.79 63.02
CA ARG A 4 12.69 -16.56 62.23
C ARG A 4 11.43 -15.70 62.28
N GLN A 5 11.69 -14.40 62.27
CA GLN A 5 10.75 -13.30 62.03
C GLN A 5 10.01 -13.45 60.70
N LEU A 6 8.79 -12.91 60.70
CA LEU A 6 7.99 -12.52 59.55
C LEU A 6 8.85 -11.99 58.40
N LEU A 7 8.68 -12.55 57.21
CA LEU A 7 8.70 -11.72 56.00
C LEU A 7 7.69 -12.30 55.02
N THR A 8 6.50 -11.72 55.09
CA THR A 8 5.35 -11.90 54.22
C THR A 8 5.79 -11.80 52.76
N ILE A 9 5.56 -12.87 52.01
CA ILE A 9 5.75 -12.93 50.56
C ILE A 9 4.71 -11.99 49.92
N PHE A 10 5.12 -10.77 49.56
CA PHE A 10 4.35 -9.92 48.63
C PHE A 10 4.83 -10.24 47.21
N LEU A 11 4.23 -11.26 46.60
CA LEU A 11 4.24 -11.48 45.16
C LEU A 11 3.36 -10.39 44.52
N ALA A 12 3.94 -9.25 44.20
CA ALA A 12 3.32 -8.29 43.28
C ALA A 12 3.44 -8.87 41.87
N ALA A 13 2.44 -9.68 41.48
CA ALA A 13 2.26 -10.08 40.09
C ALA A 13 1.85 -8.82 39.30
N ILE A 14 2.83 -8.15 38.69
CA ILE A 14 2.56 -7.13 37.67
C ILE A 14 2.04 -7.90 36.46
N ALA A 15 0.71 -8.01 36.35
CA ALA A 15 0.06 -8.39 35.11
C ALA A 15 0.27 -7.24 34.13
N VAL A 16 1.35 -7.30 33.35
CA VAL A 16 1.49 -6.47 32.16
C VAL A 16 0.44 -6.99 31.18
N THR A 17 -0.75 -6.40 31.21
CA THR A 17 -1.71 -6.56 30.11
C THR A 17 -1.05 -5.93 28.89
N LEU A 18 -0.46 -6.76 28.04
CA LEU A 18 -0.15 -6.39 26.67
C LEU A 18 -1.49 -6.07 26.01
N ILE A 19 -1.88 -4.80 26.03
CA ILE A 19 -2.93 -4.31 25.16
C ILE A 19 -2.31 -4.42 23.77
N ALA A 20 -2.59 -5.51 23.06
CA ALA A 20 -2.40 -5.52 21.62
C ALA A 20 -3.20 -4.32 21.11
N ALA A 21 -2.51 -3.30 20.60
CA ALA A 21 -3.18 -2.15 20.03
C ALA A 21 -4.11 -2.67 18.93
N SER A 22 -5.42 -2.56 19.16
CA SER A 22 -6.42 -2.98 18.19
C SER A 22 -6.34 -2.03 16.99
N CYS A 23 -6.17 -2.57 15.78
CA CYS A 23 -6.23 -1.81 14.54
C CYS A 23 -7.65 -1.24 14.37
N VAL A 24 -7.82 0.07 14.54
CA VAL A 24 -9.12 0.74 14.34
C VAL A 24 -9.26 1.14 12.89
N ASP A 25 -10.34 0.68 12.26
CA ASP A 25 -10.65 0.98 10.85
C ASP A 25 -10.74 2.49 10.60
N ARG A 26 -10.21 2.90 9.44
CA ARG A 26 -10.12 4.29 8.96
C ARG A 26 -9.48 5.24 9.97
N LYS A 27 -8.60 4.72 10.82
CA LYS A 27 -7.81 5.50 11.78
C LYS A 27 -6.37 5.04 11.81
N ASP A 28 -6.15 3.76 12.11
CA ASP A 28 -4.81 3.21 12.30
C ASP A 28 -4.28 2.55 11.01
N ASN A 29 -5.17 2.20 10.08
CA ASN A 29 -4.85 1.58 8.78
C ASN A 29 -4.85 2.59 7.61
N LEU A 30 -4.61 3.87 7.86
CA LEU A 30 -4.60 4.92 6.83
C LEU A 30 -3.20 5.23 6.29
N VAL A 31 -3.03 5.22 4.98
CA VAL A 31 -1.78 5.54 4.28
C VAL A 31 -1.98 6.70 3.31
N ASP A 32 -1.05 7.66 3.31
CA ASP A 32 -1.09 8.74 2.33
C ASP A 32 -0.58 8.24 0.98
N VAL A 33 -1.32 8.60 -0.07
CA VAL A 33 -1.03 8.30 -1.46
C VAL A 33 -0.79 9.62 -2.17
N GLY A 34 0.31 9.72 -2.91
CA GLY A 34 0.64 10.96 -3.60
C GLY A 34 1.35 10.77 -4.91
N ASP A 35 1.51 11.88 -5.62
CA ASP A 35 2.22 11.98 -6.88
C ASP A 35 3.73 12.16 -6.66
N GLU A 36 4.53 11.19 -7.08
CA GLU A 36 6.00 11.27 -7.01
C GLU A 36 6.59 12.17 -8.10
N SER A 37 5.81 12.49 -9.14
CA SER A 37 6.27 13.26 -10.30
C SER A 37 6.13 14.77 -10.16
N GLU A 38 5.62 15.26 -9.02
CA GLU A 38 5.34 16.68 -8.77
C GLU A 38 4.46 17.32 -9.87
N GLY A 39 3.47 16.58 -10.35
CA GLY A 39 2.55 17.01 -11.39
C GLY A 39 3.13 16.97 -12.80
N ALA A 40 4.25 16.27 -13.05
CA ALA A 40 4.81 16.15 -14.39
C ALA A 40 3.90 15.35 -15.33
N TYR A 41 3.20 14.34 -14.82
CA TYR A 41 2.38 13.45 -15.66
C TYR A 41 0.92 13.93 -15.84
N ASN A 42 0.19 13.23 -16.71
CA ASN A 42 -1.16 13.61 -17.13
C ASN A 42 -2.19 13.39 -16.02
N ALA A 43 -2.02 12.34 -15.23
CA ALA A 43 -2.83 12.03 -14.07
C ALA A 43 -1.99 12.12 -12.79
N HIS A 44 -2.56 12.68 -11.73
CA HIS A 44 -1.90 12.79 -10.43
C HIS A 44 -2.89 12.80 -9.27
N PHE A 45 -2.48 12.19 -8.16
CA PHE A 45 -3.23 12.12 -6.91
C PHE A 45 -2.82 13.29 -6.00
N GLN A 46 -3.81 13.97 -5.43
CA GLN A 46 -3.61 15.09 -4.51
C GLN A 46 -4.31 14.79 -3.19
N ASN A 47 -3.56 14.89 -2.08
CA ASN A 47 -4.05 14.66 -0.72
C ASN A 47 -4.86 13.34 -0.60
N ALA A 48 -4.43 12.31 -1.33
CA ALA A 48 -5.14 11.05 -1.38
C ALA A 48 -4.78 10.21 -0.16
N VAL A 49 -5.78 9.56 0.41
CA VAL A 49 -5.61 8.68 1.57
C VAL A 49 -6.25 7.34 1.23
N GLY A 50 -5.50 6.26 1.43
CA GLY A 50 -5.98 4.89 1.33
C GLY A 50 -6.13 4.25 2.70
N ALA A 51 -7.07 3.32 2.85
CA ALA A 51 -7.18 2.42 3.98
C ALA A 51 -6.72 1.01 3.58
N THR A 52 -5.90 0.37 4.40
CA THR A 52 -5.30 -0.95 4.11
C THR A 52 -6.07 -2.08 4.81
N TYR A 53 -6.33 -3.15 4.07
CA TYR A 53 -7.08 -4.33 4.50
C TYR A 53 -6.39 -5.62 4.05
N ASP A 54 -6.69 -6.73 4.73
CA ASP A 54 -6.36 -8.07 4.29
C ASP A 54 -7.34 -8.59 3.21
N ASP A 55 -7.13 -9.84 2.77
CA ASP A 55 -7.96 -10.50 1.76
C ASP A 55 -9.39 -10.82 2.23
N SER A 56 -9.67 -10.64 3.52
CA SER A 56 -10.96 -10.86 4.16
C SER A 56 -11.66 -9.53 4.52
N ASP A 57 -11.16 -8.42 3.96
CA ASP A 57 -11.65 -7.06 4.19
C ASP A 57 -11.53 -6.58 5.65
N THR A 58 -10.58 -7.14 6.41
CA THR A 58 -10.29 -6.73 7.79
C THR A 58 -9.19 -5.67 7.81
N PRO A 59 -9.34 -4.57 8.59
CA PRO A 59 -8.32 -3.53 8.72
C PRO A 59 -6.95 -4.11 9.05
N SER A 60 -5.94 -3.75 8.27
CA SER A 60 -4.60 -4.29 8.40
C SER A 60 -3.64 -3.25 8.99
N CYS A 61 -3.10 -3.57 10.17
CA CYS A 61 -2.08 -2.77 10.85
C CYS A 61 -0.94 -3.64 11.38
N TYR A 62 0.26 -3.08 11.45
CA TYR A 62 1.38 -3.61 12.22
C TYR A 62 1.77 -2.59 13.30
N LYS A 63 1.67 -2.96 14.58
CA LYS A 63 1.95 -2.06 15.72
C LYS A 63 1.16 -0.73 15.69
N SER A 64 -0.10 -0.78 15.24
CA SER A 64 -1.00 0.38 15.06
C SER A 64 -0.57 1.37 13.96
N GLU A 65 0.34 0.95 13.08
CA GLU A 65 0.63 1.62 11.80
C GLU A 65 0.02 0.81 10.64
N PRO A 66 -0.29 1.43 9.50
CA PRO A 66 -0.85 0.73 8.35
C PRO A 66 0.08 -0.38 7.85
N ASN A 67 -0.51 -1.49 7.43
CA ASN A 67 0.24 -2.63 6.90
C ASN A 67 -0.40 -3.12 5.60
N LEU A 68 0.41 -3.31 4.55
CA LEU A 68 -0.04 -3.92 3.30
C LEU A 68 0.00 -5.44 3.42
N LYS A 69 -1.14 -6.08 3.20
CA LYS A 69 -1.25 -7.54 3.11
C LYS A 69 -1.21 -8.00 1.65
N LEU A 70 -0.48 -9.07 1.37
CA LEU A 70 -0.36 -9.66 0.04
C LEU A 70 -0.77 -11.15 0.06
N PRO A 71 -1.95 -11.53 -0.47
CA PRO A 71 -2.96 -10.66 -1.06
C PRO A 71 -3.66 -9.78 -0.02
N GLY A 72 -4.29 -8.70 -0.48
CA GLY A 72 -5.00 -7.76 0.37
C GLY A 72 -5.66 -6.66 -0.45
N VAL A 73 -6.13 -5.60 0.22
CA VAL A 73 -6.92 -4.55 -0.42
C VAL A 73 -6.52 -3.17 0.07
N ILE A 74 -6.46 -2.20 -0.83
CA ILE A 74 -6.40 -0.77 -0.49
C ILE A 74 -7.69 -0.10 -0.96
N LYS A 75 -8.38 0.59 -0.07
CA LYS A 75 -9.57 1.40 -0.42
C LYS A 75 -9.25 2.87 -0.31
N LEU A 76 -9.41 3.64 -1.39
CA LEU A 76 -9.26 5.09 -1.35
C LEU A 76 -10.39 5.71 -0.53
N VAL A 77 -10.03 6.51 0.47
CA VAL A 77 -10.95 7.12 1.45
C VAL A 77 -11.23 8.58 1.12
N SER A 78 -10.21 9.32 0.69
CA SER A 78 -10.32 10.76 0.41
C SER A 78 -9.25 11.22 -0.57
N GLY A 79 -9.36 12.49 -0.96
CA GLY A 79 -8.43 13.18 -1.85
C GLY A 79 -8.99 13.37 -3.24
N THR A 80 -8.10 13.66 -4.19
CA THR A 80 -8.51 14.06 -5.53
C THR A 80 -7.60 13.45 -6.57
N LEU A 81 -8.21 12.90 -7.63
CA LEU A 81 -7.51 12.52 -8.84
C LEU A 81 -7.70 13.63 -9.87
N VAL A 82 -6.60 14.21 -10.35
CA VAL A 82 -6.62 15.23 -11.40
C VAL A 82 -6.09 14.62 -12.69
N VAL A 83 -6.87 14.74 -13.76
CA VAL A 83 -6.53 14.24 -15.10
C VAL A 83 -6.56 15.40 -16.08
N LYS A 84 -5.41 15.74 -16.66
CA LYS A 84 -5.26 16.92 -17.52
C LYS A 84 -5.85 16.73 -18.91
N SER A 85 -5.76 15.53 -19.47
CA SER A 85 -6.23 15.21 -20.83
C SER A 85 -6.72 13.76 -20.94
N ALA A 86 -7.53 13.47 -21.96
CA ALA A 86 -8.19 12.18 -22.08
C ALA A 86 -7.16 11.10 -22.48
N MET A 87 -7.30 9.90 -21.91
CA MET A 87 -6.41 8.79 -22.19
C MET A 87 -7.19 7.51 -22.42
N ASN A 88 -6.76 6.70 -23.40
CA ASN A 88 -7.27 5.35 -23.54
C ASN A 88 -6.42 4.40 -22.68
N LEU A 89 -7.01 3.92 -21.59
CA LEU A 89 -6.35 3.04 -20.63
C LEU A 89 -6.78 1.57 -20.76
N VAL A 90 -7.83 1.27 -21.52
CA VAL A 90 -8.37 -0.09 -21.62
C VAL A 90 -7.42 -0.95 -22.46
N GLY A 91 -6.94 -2.05 -21.86
CA GLY A 91 -6.12 -3.07 -22.53
C GLY A 91 -4.66 -2.70 -22.78
N ASN A 92 -4.21 -1.48 -22.41
CA ASN A 92 -2.86 -0.99 -22.71
C ASN A 92 -2.10 -0.47 -21.48
N THR A 93 -2.63 -0.70 -20.27
CA THR A 93 -2.00 -0.24 -19.03
C THR A 93 -1.16 -1.28 -18.36
N GLN A 94 0.07 -0.90 -18.02
CA GLN A 94 0.98 -1.66 -17.21
C GLN A 94 1.44 -0.77 -16.06
N VAL A 95 1.44 -1.29 -14.84
CA VAL A 95 2.16 -0.65 -13.74
C VAL A 95 3.58 -1.19 -13.71
N LEU A 96 4.53 -0.29 -13.56
CA LEU A 96 5.94 -0.56 -13.34
C LEU A 96 6.25 -0.31 -11.87
N LEU A 97 6.69 -1.35 -11.16
CA LEU A 97 7.00 -1.27 -9.74
C LEU A 97 8.41 -0.75 -9.50
N THR A 98 8.56 0.12 -8.51
CA THR A 98 9.81 0.35 -7.80
C THR A 98 9.62 -0.08 -6.35
N LEU A 99 10.38 -1.10 -5.94
CA LEU A 99 10.30 -1.73 -4.63
C LEU A 99 11.66 -1.72 -3.96
N LYS A 100 11.77 -1.06 -2.82
CA LYS A 100 13.01 -0.99 -2.05
C LYS A 100 12.79 -1.35 -0.61
N LYS A 101 13.46 -2.42 -0.17
CA LYS A 101 13.39 -2.88 1.21
C LYS A 101 14.26 -1.99 2.09
N ASP A 102 13.82 -1.76 3.33
CA ASP A 102 14.68 -1.22 4.39
C ASP A 102 15.65 -2.30 4.89
N SER A 103 16.58 -2.69 4.01
CA SER A 103 17.59 -3.70 4.29
C SER A 103 18.79 -3.49 3.40
N PHE A 104 19.98 -3.39 3.98
CA PHE A 104 21.22 -3.28 3.21
C PHE A 104 21.50 -4.52 2.36
N LEU A 105 21.05 -5.70 2.81
CA LEU A 105 21.31 -6.97 2.10
C LEU A 105 20.36 -7.19 0.92
N ILE A 106 19.08 -6.81 1.06
CA ILE A 106 18.06 -7.02 0.01
C ILE A 106 17.96 -5.80 -0.90
N GLY A 107 17.92 -4.59 -0.33
CA GLY A 107 17.89 -3.33 -1.08
C GLY A 107 16.72 -3.21 -2.05
N THR A 108 17.00 -2.69 -3.24
CA THR A 108 16.04 -2.53 -4.33
C THR A 108 15.85 -3.85 -5.05
N ILE A 109 14.60 -4.31 -5.18
CA ILE A 109 14.26 -5.54 -5.91
C ILE A 109 13.58 -5.27 -7.24
N CYS A 110 12.83 -4.17 -7.34
CA CYS A 110 12.24 -3.67 -8.57
C CYS A 110 12.59 -2.19 -8.72
N ASP A 111 12.88 -1.77 -9.94
CA ASP A 111 13.24 -0.39 -10.30
C ASP A 111 12.61 -0.10 -11.66
N HIS A 112 11.55 0.71 -11.68
CA HIS A 112 10.77 1.06 -12.86
C HIS A 112 10.35 -0.18 -13.68
N GLY A 113 9.84 -1.19 -12.98
CA GLY A 113 9.36 -2.44 -13.59
C GLY A 113 10.47 -3.39 -14.06
N LYS A 114 11.72 -3.13 -13.68
CA LYS A 114 12.86 -4.02 -13.94
C LYS A 114 13.33 -4.66 -12.64
N SER A 115 13.55 -5.96 -12.69
CA SER A 115 14.11 -6.66 -11.55
C SER A 115 15.57 -6.28 -11.35
N LYS A 116 15.95 -6.08 -10.09
CA LYS A 116 17.34 -5.93 -9.63
C LYS A 116 17.79 -7.13 -8.80
N ASN A 117 16.92 -8.12 -8.62
CA ASN A 117 17.20 -9.32 -7.87
C ASN A 117 17.14 -10.55 -8.80
N PRO A 118 18.21 -11.34 -8.94
CA PRO A 118 18.23 -12.51 -9.82
C PRO A 118 17.16 -13.58 -9.51
N LEU A 119 16.58 -13.56 -8.31
CA LEU A 119 15.53 -14.48 -7.88
C LEU A 119 14.12 -14.02 -8.29
N ILE A 120 13.97 -12.78 -8.77
CA ILE A 120 12.71 -12.16 -9.12
C ILE A 120 12.69 -11.91 -10.63
N PRO A 121 11.78 -12.53 -11.39
CA PRO A 121 11.61 -12.21 -12.81
C PRO A 121 11.17 -10.75 -13.03
N ASP A 122 11.56 -10.16 -14.17
CA ASP A 122 11.11 -8.83 -14.59
C ASP A 122 9.58 -8.68 -14.60
N ASP A 123 8.86 -9.77 -14.88
CA ASP A 123 7.41 -9.77 -14.96
C ASP A 123 6.74 -9.67 -13.58
N ASP A 124 7.41 -10.08 -12.50
CA ASP A 124 6.92 -9.88 -11.12
C ASP A 124 7.06 -8.40 -10.68
N CYS A 125 7.86 -7.59 -11.40
CA CYS A 125 7.96 -6.15 -11.18
C CYS A 125 6.91 -5.36 -11.99
N LYS A 126 5.98 -6.03 -12.66
CA LYS A 126 4.96 -5.39 -13.49
C LYS A 126 3.60 -6.05 -13.28
N PHE A 127 2.52 -5.29 -13.37
CA PHE A 127 1.18 -5.88 -13.34
C PHE A 127 0.16 -5.09 -14.14
N ALA A 128 -0.92 -5.76 -14.55
CA ALA A 128 -2.01 -5.15 -15.31
C ALA A 128 -2.96 -4.42 -14.35
N PHE A 129 -2.72 -3.13 -14.11
CA PHE A 129 -3.49 -2.34 -13.15
C PHE A 129 -4.98 -2.27 -13.47
N CYS A 130 -5.35 -1.94 -14.71
CA CYS A 130 -6.76 -1.82 -15.07
C CYS A 130 -7.54 -3.14 -15.13
N ALA A 131 -6.87 -4.29 -15.02
CA ALA A 131 -7.56 -5.57 -14.83
C ALA A 131 -8.13 -5.69 -13.41
N ASN A 132 -7.49 -5.05 -12.43
CA ASN A 132 -7.82 -5.17 -11.00
C ASN A 132 -8.38 -3.86 -10.40
N ALA A 133 -8.43 -2.78 -11.18
CA ALA A 133 -8.87 -1.44 -10.75
C ALA A 133 -9.71 -0.74 -11.84
N THR A 134 -10.64 -1.47 -12.46
CA THR A 134 -11.40 -1.03 -13.65
C THR A 134 -12.01 0.36 -13.52
N THR A 135 -12.64 0.65 -12.38
CA THR A 135 -13.35 1.93 -12.21
C THR A 135 -12.39 3.08 -11.94
N LEU A 136 -11.31 2.85 -11.21
CA LEU A 136 -10.23 3.84 -11.06
C LEU A 136 -9.56 4.12 -12.42
N CYS A 137 -9.43 3.12 -13.29
CA CYS A 137 -8.96 3.33 -14.65
C CYS A 137 -9.91 4.14 -15.53
N THR A 138 -11.23 4.02 -15.33
CA THR A 138 -12.18 4.88 -16.03
C THR A 138 -12.01 6.34 -15.61
N ALA A 139 -11.80 6.58 -14.31
CA ALA A 139 -11.50 7.91 -13.79
C ALA A 139 -10.18 8.47 -14.36
N LEU A 140 -9.10 7.67 -14.35
CA LEU A 140 -7.79 8.04 -14.91
C LEU A 140 -7.85 8.38 -16.41
N GLY A 141 -8.78 7.80 -17.17
CA GLY A 141 -8.96 8.09 -18.59
C GLY A 141 -9.78 9.34 -18.89
N THR A 142 -10.48 9.88 -17.89
CA THR A 142 -11.47 10.95 -18.04
C THR A 142 -10.90 12.28 -17.54
N PRO A 143 -10.78 13.31 -18.38
CA PRO A 143 -10.31 14.63 -17.95
C PRO A 143 -11.15 15.23 -16.83
N GLY A 144 -10.51 15.96 -15.93
CA GLY A 144 -11.17 16.68 -14.85
C GLY A 144 -10.58 16.37 -13.49
N THR A 145 -11.33 16.77 -12.47
CA THR A 145 -10.96 16.64 -11.07
C THR A 145 -12.00 15.74 -10.41
N HIS A 146 -11.56 14.57 -9.94
CA HIS A 146 -12.42 13.53 -9.39
C HIS A 146 -12.18 13.38 -7.88
N SER A 147 -13.23 13.53 -7.08
CA SER A 147 -13.18 13.38 -5.62
C SER A 147 -13.15 11.91 -5.23
N LEU A 148 -12.07 11.45 -4.59
CA LEU A 148 -11.87 10.04 -4.24
C LEU A 148 -12.79 9.54 -3.11
N GLY A 149 -13.30 10.45 -2.26
CA GLY A 149 -14.19 10.09 -1.15
C GLY A 149 -15.68 10.03 -1.51
N GLU A 150 -16.11 10.75 -2.56
CA GLU A 150 -17.50 10.73 -3.06
C GLU A 150 -17.72 9.63 -4.13
N ILE A 151 -16.63 8.95 -4.46
CA ILE A 151 -16.48 8.08 -5.62
C ILE A 151 -17.26 6.76 -5.44
N GLU A 152 -17.52 6.33 -4.19
CA GLU A 152 -18.41 5.20 -3.87
C GLU A 152 -19.91 5.50 -4.12
N GLY A 153 -20.34 6.77 -4.14
CA GLY A 153 -21.76 7.16 -4.21
C GLY A 153 -22.25 7.65 -5.57
N ASP A 154 -21.52 8.57 -6.21
CA ASP A 154 -22.06 9.33 -7.36
C ASP A 154 -21.58 8.82 -8.73
N LEU A 155 -20.46 8.11 -8.78
CA LEU A 155 -19.84 7.61 -10.02
C LEU A 155 -19.72 6.08 -10.08
N GLY A 156 -20.11 5.38 -9.01
CA GLY A 156 -19.92 3.92 -8.90
C GLY A 156 -18.45 3.48 -8.99
N ILE A 157 -17.52 4.41 -8.78
CA ILE A 157 -16.09 4.14 -8.78
C ILE A 157 -15.78 3.52 -7.44
N ASN A 158 -15.59 2.21 -7.40
CA ASN A 158 -15.03 1.58 -6.22
C ASN A 158 -13.53 1.94 -6.22
N GLY A 159 -13.08 2.81 -5.32
CA GLY A 159 -11.67 3.19 -5.13
C GLY A 159 -10.81 2.06 -4.56
N THR A 160 -11.21 0.82 -4.83
CA THR A 160 -10.61 -0.40 -4.34
C THR A 160 -9.53 -0.86 -5.30
N ILE A 161 -8.36 -1.14 -4.75
CA ILE A 161 -7.21 -1.72 -5.45
C ILE A 161 -6.93 -3.05 -4.79
N GLU A 162 -7.13 -4.14 -5.53
CA GLU A 162 -6.77 -5.48 -5.08
C GLU A 162 -5.27 -5.68 -5.24
N LEU A 163 -4.61 -6.07 -4.14
CA LEU A 163 -3.20 -6.41 -4.14
C LEU A 163 -3.05 -7.91 -4.47
N PRO A 164 -2.19 -8.26 -5.45
CA PRO A 164 -2.09 -9.62 -5.91
C PRO A 164 -1.48 -10.54 -4.86
N SER A 165 -1.83 -11.82 -4.93
CA SER A 165 -1.10 -12.86 -4.22
C SER A 165 0.33 -12.97 -4.76
N VAL A 166 1.30 -13.20 -3.88
CA VAL A 166 2.71 -13.31 -4.25
C VAL A 166 3.18 -14.77 -4.33
N SER A 167 4.09 -15.04 -5.27
CA SER A 167 4.64 -16.38 -5.47
C SER A 167 5.43 -16.85 -4.24
N SER A 168 5.44 -18.16 -3.98
CA SER A 168 6.13 -18.72 -2.82
C SER A 168 7.62 -18.44 -2.77
N ALA A 169 8.23 -18.16 -3.92
CA ALA A 169 9.65 -17.82 -4.03
C ALA A 169 10.00 -16.46 -3.39
N ILE A 170 9.08 -15.50 -3.40
CA ILE A 170 9.34 -14.13 -2.92
C ILE A 170 8.70 -13.83 -1.56
N LYS A 171 7.83 -14.71 -1.07
CA LYS A 171 7.16 -14.62 0.24
C LYS A 171 8.09 -14.15 1.38
N GLY A 172 9.10 -14.96 1.73
CA GLY A 172 10.03 -14.63 2.81
C GLY A 172 10.87 -13.37 2.58
N ILE A 173 10.95 -12.86 1.34
CA ILE A 173 11.65 -11.63 1.01
C ILE A 173 10.75 -10.42 1.29
N LEU A 174 9.44 -10.53 1.06
CA LEU A 174 8.49 -9.41 1.11
C LEU A 174 8.13 -8.96 2.52
N LYS A 175 8.27 -9.80 3.55
CA LYS A 175 7.98 -9.36 4.92
C LYS A 175 8.90 -8.22 5.37
N GLY A 176 8.33 -7.12 5.88
CA GLY A 176 9.04 -6.02 6.54
C GLY A 176 8.75 -4.65 5.93
N LYS A 177 9.65 -3.68 6.15
CA LYS A 177 9.47 -2.28 5.72
C LYS A 177 9.94 -2.04 4.29
N TRP A 178 9.11 -1.36 3.50
CA TRP A 178 9.32 -1.10 2.07
C TRP A 178 9.01 0.32 1.66
N GLN A 179 9.75 0.81 0.66
CA GLN A 179 9.35 1.93 -0.17
C GLN A 179 8.67 1.38 -1.42
N LEU A 180 7.49 1.91 -1.73
CA LEU A 180 6.67 1.50 -2.86
C LEU A 180 6.38 2.71 -3.74
N GLU A 181 6.78 2.60 -5.00
CA GLU A 181 6.42 3.54 -6.07
C GLU A 181 5.85 2.76 -7.26
N LEU A 182 4.85 3.34 -7.92
CA LEU A 182 4.07 2.75 -9.00
C LEU A 182 4.02 3.74 -10.16
N ASP A 183 4.62 3.40 -11.29
CA ASP A 183 4.40 4.16 -12.52
C ASP A 183 3.32 3.49 -13.37
N ILE A 184 2.23 4.20 -13.62
CA ILE A 184 1.20 3.76 -14.55
C ILE A 184 1.65 4.15 -15.96
N GLN A 185 1.87 3.15 -16.80
CA GLN A 185 2.26 3.31 -18.20
C GLN A 185 1.11 2.92 -19.12
N THR A 186 0.82 3.74 -20.14
CA THR A 186 -0.06 3.39 -21.26
C THR A 186 0.67 3.55 -22.58
N SER A 187 0.63 2.54 -23.45
CA SER A 187 1.30 2.54 -24.75
C SER A 187 2.78 3.00 -24.69
N GLY A 188 3.51 2.56 -23.65
CA GLY A 188 4.92 2.93 -23.47
C GLY A 188 5.19 4.28 -22.80
N THR A 189 4.15 5.09 -22.52
CA THR A 189 4.29 6.41 -21.89
C THR A 189 3.79 6.38 -20.45
N VAL A 190 4.60 6.89 -19.51
CA VAL A 190 4.18 7.06 -18.11
C VAL A 190 3.16 8.18 -18.03
N VAL A 191 2.01 7.90 -17.41
CA VAL A 191 0.88 8.82 -17.30
C VAL A 191 0.51 9.19 -15.88
N SER A 192 1.04 8.47 -14.89
CA SER A 192 0.95 8.77 -13.47
C SER A 192 2.13 8.11 -12.77
N SER A 193 2.67 8.75 -11.75
CA SER A 193 3.65 8.16 -10.83
C SER A 193 3.11 8.31 -9.42
N ILE A 194 3.05 7.21 -8.66
CA ILE A 194 2.37 7.14 -7.37
C ILE A 194 3.35 6.64 -6.34
N LYS A 195 3.33 7.23 -5.15
CA LYS A 195 4.09 6.78 -3.99
C LYS A 195 3.21 6.48 -2.80
N ILE A 196 3.56 5.40 -2.10
CA ILE A 196 2.82 4.88 -0.94
C ILE A 196 3.84 4.33 0.09
N PRO A 197 3.90 4.85 1.33
CA PRO A 197 3.28 6.09 1.82
C PRO A 197 4.01 7.33 1.31
N THR A 198 3.35 8.49 1.33
CA THR A 198 4.02 9.79 1.22
C THR A 198 4.25 10.48 2.57
N ASN A 199 3.47 10.14 3.60
CA ASN A 199 3.62 10.66 4.97
C ASN A 199 4.76 9.99 5.76
N GLU A 200 5.19 8.81 5.32
CA GLU A 200 6.26 8.04 5.92
C GLU A 200 7.23 7.52 4.87
N LYS A 201 8.45 7.18 5.30
CA LYS A 201 9.48 6.68 4.39
C LYS A 201 9.23 5.23 3.94
N TYR A 202 8.57 4.44 4.78
CA TYR A 202 8.37 3.02 4.56
C TYR A 202 6.98 2.60 5.02
N ILE A 203 6.43 1.56 4.41
CA ILE A 203 5.25 0.83 4.88
C ILE A 203 5.63 -0.59 5.25
N ASP A 204 5.03 -1.13 6.31
CA ASP A 204 5.16 -2.56 6.61
C ASP A 204 4.32 -3.38 5.62
N VAL A 205 4.93 -4.43 5.09
CA VAL A 205 4.32 -5.39 4.18
C VAL A 205 4.40 -6.77 4.83
N ASP A 206 3.29 -7.49 4.78
CA ASP A 206 3.16 -8.85 5.30
C ASP A 206 2.29 -9.70 4.36
N GLU A 207 2.32 -11.01 4.56
CA GLU A 207 1.49 -11.96 3.83
C GLU A 207 0.30 -12.46 4.65
#